data_AF-A0A5B2YYG9-F1
#
_entry.id   AF-A0A5B2YYG9-F1
#
_cell.length_a   1.000
_cell.length_b   1.000
_cell.length_c   1.000
_cell.angle_alpha   90.00
_cell.angle_beta   90.00
_cell.angle_gamma   90.00
#
_symmetry.space_group_name_H-M   'P 1'
#
loop_
_entity.id
_entity.type
_entity.pdbx_description
1 polymer ?
#
loop_
_entity_poly.entity_id
_entity_poly.type
_entity_poly.pdbx_seq_one_letter_code
_entity_poly.pdbx_strand_id
1 'polypeptide(L)'
;MSERKTTQYDNRPPIDNHNYLRSNRNNRKRRSWVSLIIQIIIFILVAITGYSMYKQPIFNLAFANQPISYGQIKDFQNTVTQIGTLNINLSQLANLEDVANRLVFVFNTFFILTIVSLVITILTIIFNRTLLKILNFIVISILLIMSLYFGYAIQVIGQRIADKLQSFSLNVSANQIISEADAIHNALILLVCSLALLIVSFFFRNRKTNHPKIK
;
A
#
# COMPACT_ATOMS: atom_id res chain seq x y z
N MET A 1 -18.37 87.88 -41.24
CA MET A 1 -17.84 86.76 -42.05
C MET A 1 -17.16 85.81 -41.08
N SER A 2 -17.70 84.59 -40.99
CA SER A 2 -17.46 83.59 -39.96
C SER A 2 -16.44 82.56 -40.45
N GLU A 3 -15.44 82.23 -39.65
CA GLU A 3 -14.73 80.95 -39.74
C GLU A 3 -14.28 80.50 -38.36
N ARG A 4 -15.15 79.75 -37.66
CA ARG A 4 -14.78 78.95 -36.48
C ARG A 4 -14.05 77.70 -36.97
N LYS A 5 -12.77 77.56 -36.64
CA LYS A 5 -12.09 76.26 -36.68
C LYS A 5 -12.65 75.38 -35.57
N THR A 6 -13.45 74.39 -35.93
CA THR A 6 -13.88 73.30 -35.03
C THR A 6 -12.72 72.33 -34.85
N THR A 7 -12.09 72.34 -33.67
CA THR A 7 -11.24 71.25 -33.20
C THR A 7 -12.14 70.06 -32.85
N GLN A 8 -12.12 69.06 -33.72
CA GLN A 8 -12.80 67.78 -33.51
C GLN A 8 -12.05 67.03 -32.39
N TYR A 9 -12.64 66.94 -31.20
CA TYR A 9 -12.15 66.07 -30.13
C TYR A 9 -12.46 64.62 -30.52
N ASP A 10 -11.43 63.85 -30.87
CA ASP A 10 -11.49 62.40 -31.00
C ASP A 10 -11.68 61.79 -29.60
N ASN A 11 -12.91 61.37 -29.29
CA ASN A 11 -13.29 60.75 -28.02
C ASN A 11 -12.89 59.26 -27.97
N ARG A 12 -11.64 58.94 -28.27
CA ARG A 12 -11.09 57.60 -28.01
C ARG A 12 -10.22 57.70 -26.76
N PRO A 13 -10.52 56.96 -25.70
CA PRO A 13 -9.64 56.94 -24.53
C PRO A 13 -8.26 56.45 -24.97
N PRO A 14 -7.17 57.02 -24.42
CA PRO A 14 -5.83 56.49 -24.68
C PRO A 14 -5.85 55.00 -24.33
N ILE A 15 -5.32 54.16 -25.21
CA ILE A 15 -5.08 52.75 -24.91
C ILE A 15 -3.89 52.73 -23.95
N ASP A 16 -4.19 53.04 -22.70
CA ASP A 16 -3.26 52.85 -21.60
C ASP A 16 -3.01 51.34 -21.52
N ASN A 17 -1.81 50.94 -21.99
CA ASN A 17 -1.20 49.66 -21.66
C ASN A 17 -0.96 49.63 -20.14
N HIS A 18 -2.04 49.50 -19.37
CA HIS A 18 -1.96 49.04 -18.02
C HIS A 18 -1.49 47.60 -18.11
N ASN A 19 -0.18 47.44 -17.98
CA ASN A 19 0.42 46.22 -17.47
C ASN A 19 -0.35 45.88 -16.19
N TYR A 20 -1.35 45.02 -16.31
CA TYR A 20 -2.01 44.43 -15.17
C TYR A 20 -0.90 43.75 -14.38
N LEU A 21 -0.44 44.40 -13.31
CA LEU A 21 0.34 43.75 -12.27
C LEU A 21 -0.54 42.59 -11.83
N ARG A 22 -0.21 41.40 -12.35
CA ARG A 22 -0.88 40.14 -12.05
C ARG A 22 -0.80 40.03 -10.55
N SER A 23 -1.86 40.44 -9.85
CA SER A 23 -1.86 40.47 -8.39
C SER A 23 -1.46 39.07 -7.98
N ASN A 24 -0.28 38.94 -7.36
CA ASN A 24 0.20 37.70 -6.82
C ASN A 24 -0.65 37.43 -5.58
N ARG A 25 -1.96 37.18 -5.79
CA ARG A 25 -2.85 36.64 -4.79
C ARG A 25 -2.33 35.25 -4.58
N ASN A 26 -1.43 35.15 -3.60
CA ASN A 26 -1.17 33.96 -2.84
C ASN A 26 -2.51 33.50 -2.25
N ASN A 27 -3.34 32.88 -3.10
CA ASN A 27 -4.43 32.02 -2.68
C ASN A 27 -3.73 30.84 -1.99
N ARG A 28 -3.32 31.04 -0.73
CA ARG A 28 -2.81 29.99 0.15
C ARG A 28 -3.87 28.90 0.10
N LYS A 29 -3.55 27.82 -0.60
CA LYS A 29 -4.44 26.68 -0.75
C LYS A 29 -4.82 26.19 0.64
N ARG A 30 -6.06 26.41 1.08
CA ARG A 30 -6.53 26.08 2.43
C ARG A 30 -6.43 24.58 2.62
N ARG A 31 -5.42 24.12 3.37
CA ARG A 31 -5.18 22.69 3.60
C ARG A 31 -6.46 22.06 4.15
N SER A 32 -6.96 21.02 3.48
CA SER A 32 -8.09 20.25 3.99
C SER A 32 -7.61 19.43 5.19
N TRP A 33 -8.01 19.84 6.39
CA TRP A 33 -7.71 19.14 7.64
C TRP A 33 -8.26 17.71 7.65
N VAL A 34 -9.45 17.51 7.04
CA VAL A 34 -10.07 16.19 6.89
C VAL A 34 -9.17 15.23 6.11
N SER A 35 -8.59 15.69 4.99
CA SER A 35 -7.65 14.88 4.22
C SER A 35 -6.38 14.54 5.00
N LEU A 36 -5.96 15.37 5.94
CA LEU A 36 -4.76 15.12 6.75
C LEU A 36 -5.06 14.03 7.79
N ILE A 37 -6.18 14.16 8.51
CA ILE A 37 -6.64 13.16 9.49
C ILE A 37 -6.78 11.79 8.84
N ILE A 38 -7.38 11.71 7.65
CA ILE A 38 -7.50 10.45 6.90
C ILE A 38 -6.12 9.83 6.63
N GLN A 39 -5.12 10.61 6.25
CA GLN A 39 -3.78 10.09 5.98
C GLN A 39 -3.06 9.59 7.23
N ILE A 40 -3.33 10.20 8.40
CA ILE A 40 -2.85 9.69 9.69
C ILE A 40 -3.48 8.33 10.00
N ILE A 41 -4.79 8.17 9.78
CA ILE A 41 -5.47 6.89 9.99
C ILE A 41 -4.87 5.81 9.08
N ILE A 42 -4.67 6.13 7.80
CA ILE A 42 -4.05 5.20 6.83
C ILE A 42 -2.64 4.81 7.27
N PHE A 43 -1.84 5.76 7.77
CA PHE A 43 -0.51 5.48 8.30
C PHE A 43 -0.56 4.44 9.42
N ILE A 44 -1.48 4.59 10.37
CA ILE A 44 -1.65 3.66 11.50
C ILE A 44 -2.09 2.27 10.99
N LEU A 45 -3.07 2.20 10.08
CA LEU A 45 -3.57 0.93 9.54
C LEU A 45 -2.48 0.15 8.81
N VAL A 46 -1.68 0.81 7.97
CA VAL A 46 -0.57 0.18 7.25
C VAL A 46 0.54 -0.27 8.22
N ALA A 47 0.82 0.52 9.26
CA ALA A 47 1.80 0.15 10.27
C ALA A 47 1.36 -1.09 11.07
N ILE A 48 0.09 -1.15 11.49
CA ILE A 48 -0.48 -2.32 12.17
C ILE A 48 -0.44 -3.55 11.24
N THR A 49 -0.76 -3.38 9.96
CA THR A 49 -0.70 -4.46 8.96
C THR A 49 0.72 -5.06 8.87
N GLY A 50 1.74 -4.21 8.72
CA GLY A 50 3.12 -4.65 8.66
C GLY A 50 3.59 -5.34 9.94
N TYR A 51 3.24 -4.77 11.09
CA TYR A 51 3.56 -5.36 12.39
C TYR A 51 2.88 -6.72 12.60
N SER A 52 1.60 -6.81 12.26
CA SER A 52 0.78 -8.03 12.33
C SER A 52 1.42 -9.14 11.51
N MET A 53 1.72 -8.89 10.22
CA MET A 53 2.37 -9.86 9.34
C MET A 53 3.78 -10.30 9.80
N TYR A 54 4.49 -9.44 10.54
CA TYR A 54 5.82 -9.75 11.04
C TYR A 54 5.82 -10.57 12.34
N LYS A 55 4.88 -10.28 13.25
CA LYS A 55 4.85 -10.88 14.60
C LYS A 55 3.80 -11.94 14.81
N GLN A 56 2.64 -11.81 14.20
CA GLN A 56 1.55 -12.78 14.37
C GLN A 56 1.82 -14.04 13.54
N PRO A 57 1.25 -15.18 13.96
CA PRO A 57 1.30 -16.37 13.14
C PRO A 57 0.64 -16.12 11.79
N ILE A 58 1.31 -16.59 10.76
CA ILE A 58 0.86 -16.51 9.36
C ILE A 58 -0.07 -17.70 9.08
N PHE A 59 0.24 -18.85 9.68
CA PHE A 59 -0.59 -20.04 9.62
C PHE A 59 -0.47 -20.86 10.91
N ASN A 60 -1.50 -21.66 11.21
CA ASN A 60 -1.50 -22.59 12.33
C ASN A 60 -1.41 -24.03 11.80
N LEU A 61 -0.49 -24.82 12.35
CA LEU A 61 -0.44 -26.25 12.10
C LEU A 61 -1.50 -26.96 12.93
N ALA A 62 -2.63 -27.32 12.32
CA ALA A 62 -3.76 -27.90 13.05
C ALA A 62 -3.48 -29.30 13.65
N PHE A 63 -2.45 -30.03 13.17
CA PHE A 63 -1.99 -31.29 13.81
C PHE A 63 -1.17 -31.10 15.08
N ALA A 64 -0.39 -30.03 15.15
CA ALA A 64 0.52 -29.78 16.28
C ALA A 64 0.00 -28.66 17.19
N ASN A 65 -1.13 -28.03 16.82
CA ASN A 65 -1.62 -26.77 17.36
C ASN A 65 -0.49 -25.72 17.53
N GLN A 66 0.44 -25.71 16.57
CA GLN A 66 1.62 -24.85 16.62
C GLN A 66 1.44 -23.68 15.64
N PRO A 67 1.34 -22.44 16.16
CA PRO A 67 1.35 -21.25 15.33
C PRO A 67 2.72 -21.10 14.67
N ILE A 68 2.75 -20.98 13.34
CA ILE A 68 3.97 -20.68 12.57
C ILE A 68 3.99 -19.20 12.18
N SER A 69 4.99 -18.51 12.70
CA SER A 69 5.32 -17.11 12.44
C SER A 69 6.35 -16.98 11.31
N TYR A 70 6.54 -15.76 10.80
CA TYR A 70 7.56 -15.47 9.78
C TYR A 70 8.97 -15.90 10.22
N GLY A 71 9.31 -15.71 11.50
CA GLY A 71 10.60 -16.10 12.06
C GLY A 71 10.88 -17.60 11.89
N GLN A 72 9.88 -18.44 12.17
CA GLN A 72 10.00 -19.89 12.04
C GLN A 72 10.10 -20.34 10.57
N ILE A 73 9.46 -19.63 9.63
CA ILE A 73 9.63 -19.89 8.19
C ILE A 73 11.08 -19.60 7.77
N LYS A 74 11.66 -18.50 8.27
CA LYS A 74 13.05 -18.12 8.00
C LYS A 74 14.04 -19.11 8.64
N ASP A 75 13.76 -19.59 9.84
CA ASP A 75 14.59 -20.59 10.51
C ASP A 75 14.53 -21.94 9.77
N PHE A 76 13.34 -22.35 9.31
CA PHE A 76 13.17 -23.53 8.46
C PHE A 76 13.96 -23.42 7.16
N GLN A 77 13.94 -22.27 6.48
CA GLN A 77 14.78 -22.01 5.31
C GLN A 77 16.27 -22.24 5.64
N ASN A 78 16.77 -21.64 6.72
CA ASN A 78 18.17 -21.78 7.12
C ASN A 78 18.53 -23.24 7.41
N THR A 79 17.65 -23.99 8.08
CA THR A 79 17.85 -25.41 8.38
C THR A 79 17.82 -26.28 7.12
N VAL A 80 16.90 -26.03 6.18
CA VAL A 80 16.83 -26.78 4.91
C VAL A 80 18.04 -26.51 4.03
N THR A 81 18.49 -25.25 3.92
CA THR A 81 19.71 -24.91 3.17
C THR A 81 20.96 -25.56 3.80
N GLN A 82 21.04 -25.63 5.13
CA GLN A 82 22.13 -26.34 5.81
C GLN A 82 22.09 -27.86 5.57
N ILE A 83 20.91 -28.48 5.57
CA ILE A 83 20.77 -29.92 5.25
C ILE A 83 21.02 -30.19 3.76
N GLY A 84 20.64 -29.28 2.86
CA GLY A 84 20.93 -29.37 1.42
C GLY A 84 22.44 -29.39 1.11
N THR A 85 23.28 -28.79 1.97
CA THR A 85 24.75 -28.92 1.86
C THR A 85 25.28 -30.30 2.29
N LEU A 86 24.48 -31.08 3.02
CA LEU A 86 24.77 -32.46 3.42
C LEU A 86 24.02 -33.40 2.47
N ASN A 87 24.65 -33.69 1.34
CA ASN A 87 24.30 -34.57 0.21
C ASN A 87 23.38 -35.80 0.48
N ILE A 88 22.13 -35.59 0.90
CA ILE A 88 21.13 -36.65 1.17
C ILE A 88 19.91 -36.39 0.28
N ASN A 89 19.72 -37.25 -0.74
CA ASN A 89 18.56 -37.32 -1.64
C ASN A 89 17.98 -35.96 -2.11
N LEU A 90 18.78 -35.28 -2.93
CA LEU A 90 18.59 -33.92 -3.46
C LEU A 90 17.27 -33.66 -4.22
N SER A 91 16.63 -34.66 -4.83
CA SER A 91 15.54 -34.41 -5.80
C SER A 91 14.20 -34.04 -5.14
N GLN A 92 13.94 -34.51 -3.92
CA GLN A 92 12.73 -34.14 -3.18
C GLN A 92 12.93 -32.90 -2.30
N LEU A 93 14.15 -32.68 -1.80
CA LEU A 93 14.47 -31.55 -0.93
C LEU A 93 14.59 -30.23 -1.70
N ALA A 94 15.15 -30.25 -2.92
CA ALA A 94 15.29 -29.05 -3.76
C ALA A 94 13.94 -28.37 -4.05
N ASN A 95 12.86 -29.16 -4.19
CA ASN A 95 11.51 -28.65 -4.43
C ASN A 95 10.88 -27.97 -3.19
N LEU A 96 11.29 -28.36 -1.98
CA LEU A 96 10.82 -27.71 -0.74
C LEU A 96 11.65 -26.47 -0.41
N GLU A 97 12.96 -26.52 -0.64
CA GLU A 97 13.86 -25.38 -0.48
C GLU A 97 13.44 -24.22 -1.39
N ASP A 98 13.15 -24.49 -2.67
CA ASP A 98 12.76 -23.44 -3.62
C ASP A 98 11.42 -22.79 -3.25
N VAL A 99 10.46 -23.57 -2.74
CA VAL A 99 9.17 -23.04 -2.24
C VAL A 99 9.38 -22.17 -1.00
N ALA A 100 10.20 -22.61 -0.05
CA ALA A 100 10.51 -21.84 1.15
C ALA A 100 11.24 -20.53 0.81
N ASN A 101 12.25 -20.59 -0.06
CA ASN A 101 12.99 -19.43 -0.56
C ASN A 101 12.07 -18.42 -1.25
N ARG A 102 11.19 -18.89 -2.12
CA ARG A 102 10.21 -18.04 -2.81
C ARG A 102 9.24 -17.40 -1.83
N LEU A 103 8.80 -18.12 -0.80
CA LEU A 103 7.90 -17.59 0.24
C LEU A 103 8.59 -16.49 1.06
N VAL A 104 9.81 -16.72 1.53
CA VAL A 104 10.61 -15.73 2.28
C VAL A 104 10.89 -14.49 1.42
N PHE A 105 11.19 -14.68 0.14
CA PHE A 105 11.40 -13.57 -0.79
C PHE A 105 10.14 -12.69 -0.93
N VAL A 106 8.95 -13.30 -1.06
CA VAL A 106 7.68 -12.57 -1.17
C VAL A 106 7.37 -11.83 0.14
N PHE A 107 7.61 -12.44 1.32
CA PHE A 107 7.45 -11.78 2.62
C PHE A 107 8.40 -10.57 2.78
N ASN A 108 9.68 -10.73 2.45
CA ASN A 108 10.63 -9.62 2.49
C ASN A 108 10.21 -8.48 1.56
N THR A 109 9.75 -8.81 0.35
CA THR A 109 9.24 -7.82 -0.61
C THR A 109 8.02 -7.09 -0.04
N PHE A 110 7.11 -7.81 0.61
CA PHE A 110 5.94 -7.22 1.29
C PHE A 110 6.34 -6.22 2.38
N PHE A 111 7.32 -6.56 3.23
CA PHE A 111 7.79 -5.66 4.29
C PHE A 111 8.47 -4.40 3.72
N ILE A 112 9.28 -4.54 2.67
CA ILE A 112 9.89 -3.39 1.99
C ILE A 112 8.81 -2.47 1.43
N LEU A 113 7.82 -3.03 0.72
CA LEU A 113 6.70 -2.25 0.18
C LEU A 113 5.87 -1.58 1.28
N THR A 114 5.70 -2.23 2.44
CA THR A 114 5.01 -1.64 3.59
C THR A 114 5.77 -0.42 4.11
N ILE A 115 7.09 -0.51 4.26
CA ILE A 115 7.94 0.63 4.67
C ILE A 115 7.86 1.74 3.63
N VAL A 116 7.95 1.41 2.34
CA VAL A 116 7.81 2.38 1.25
C VAL A 116 6.45 3.09 1.32
N SER A 117 5.36 2.37 1.55
CA SER A 117 4.03 2.95 1.74
C SER A 117 3.98 3.90 2.95
N LEU A 118 4.58 3.53 4.08
CA LEU A 118 4.65 4.39 5.26
C LEU A 118 5.41 5.70 4.96
N VAL A 119 6.55 5.62 4.28
CA VAL A 119 7.33 6.79 3.86
C VAL A 119 6.52 7.69 2.93
N ILE A 120 5.85 7.13 1.92
CA ILE A 120 5.00 7.90 1.01
C ILE A 120 3.85 8.55 1.77
N THR A 121 3.27 7.87 2.76
CA THR A 121 2.20 8.42 3.60
C THR A 121 2.69 9.61 4.41
N ILE A 122 3.88 9.52 5.02
CA ILE A 122 4.52 10.65 5.74
C ILE A 122 4.76 11.83 4.79
N LEU A 123 5.33 11.58 3.61
CA LEU A 123 5.52 12.63 2.59
C LEU A 123 4.18 13.22 2.15
N THR A 124 3.12 12.41 2.08
CA THR A 124 1.76 12.86 1.76
C THR A 124 1.20 13.77 2.85
N ILE A 125 1.47 13.49 4.13
CA ILE A 125 1.05 14.37 5.24
C ILE A 125 1.74 15.74 5.13
N ILE A 126 3.04 15.77 4.85
CA ILE A 126 3.85 17.00 4.76
C ILE A 126 3.44 17.85 3.55
N PHE A 127 3.40 17.23 2.36
CA PHE A 127 3.24 17.94 1.09
C PHE A 127 1.79 18.00 0.58
N ASN A 128 0.92 17.09 1.03
CA ASN A 128 -0.47 16.92 0.58
C ASN A 128 -0.63 16.98 -0.94
N ARG A 129 0.29 16.34 -1.67
CA ARG A 129 0.27 16.26 -3.13
C ARG A 129 -0.54 15.05 -3.57
N THR A 130 -1.47 15.27 -4.51
CA THR A 130 -2.29 14.19 -5.09
C THR A 130 -1.45 13.07 -5.71
N LEU A 131 -0.30 13.41 -6.30
CA LEU A 131 0.60 12.43 -6.90
C LEU A 131 1.13 11.43 -5.86
N LEU A 132 1.45 11.88 -4.64
CA LEU A 132 1.88 10.99 -3.56
C LEU A 132 0.75 10.08 -3.08
N LYS A 133 -0.49 10.58 -3.05
CA LYS A 133 -1.67 9.75 -2.75
C LYS A 133 -1.89 8.66 -3.80
N ILE A 134 -1.74 9.00 -5.08
CA ILE A 134 -1.87 8.03 -6.19
C ILE A 134 -0.76 6.98 -6.10
N LEU A 135 0.48 7.40 -5.85
CA LEU A 135 1.59 6.48 -5.68
C LEU A 135 1.33 5.52 -4.50
N ASN A 136 0.88 6.05 -3.36
CA ASN A 136 0.55 5.23 -2.20
C ASN A 136 -0.61 4.27 -2.47
N PHE A 137 -1.61 4.71 -3.24
CA PHE A 137 -2.73 3.88 -3.67
C PHE A 137 -2.26 2.66 -4.48
N ILE A 138 -1.31 2.86 -5.40
CA ILE A 138 -0.72 1.75 -6.17
C ILE A 138 0.03 0.79 -5.25
N VAL A 139 0.87 1.30 -4.34
CA VAL A 139 1.63 0.47 -3.40
C VAL A 139 0.71 -0.35 -2.50
N ILE A 140 -0.34 0.26 -1.91
CA ILE A 140 -1.30 -0.44 -1.04
C ILE A 140 -2.11 -1.47 -1.85
N SER A 141 -2.42 -1.19 -3.12
CA SER A 141 -3.09 -2.16 -4.01
C SER A 141 -2.20 -3.39 -4.25
N ILE A 142 -0.90 -3.19 -4.47
CA ILE A 142 0.06 -4.30 -4.62
C ILE A 142 0.17 -5.10 -3.31
N LEU A 143 0.24 -4.42 -2.16
CA LEU A 143 0.24 -5.07 -0.84
C LEU A 143 -1.01 -5.94 -0.65
N LEU A 144 -2.18 -5.46 -1.07
CA LEU A 144 -3.43 -6.22 -0.97
C LEU A 144 -3.38 -7.50 -1.83
N ILE A 145 -2.91 -7.40 -3.08
CA ILE A 145 -2.74 -8.56 -3.97
C ILE A 145 -1.76 -9.57 -3.36
N MET A 146 -0.66 -9.09 -2.78
CA MET A 146 0.31 -9.95 -2.08
C MET A 146 -0.31 -10.65 -0.86
N SER A 147 -1.16 -9.97 -0.08
CA SER A 147 -1.87 -10.59 1.04
C SER A 147 -2.81 -11.71 0.59
N LEU A 148 -3.52 -11.53 -0.54
CA LEU A 148 -4.33 -12.60 -1.14
C LEU A 148 -3.46 -13.77 -1.63
N TYR A 149 -2.30 -13.46 -2.23
CA TYR A 149 -1.35 -14.49 -2.66
C TYR A 149 -0.84 -15.33 -1.48
N PHE A 150 -0.61 -14.74 -0.30
CA PHE A 150 -0.20 -15.51 0.88
C PHE A 150 -1.26 -16.54 1.29
N GLY A 151 -2.55 -16.17 1.32
CA GLY A 151 -3.63 -17.12 1.59
C GLY A 151 -3.63 -18.31 0.63
N TYR A 152 -3.48 -18.04 -0.67
CA TYR A 152 -3.36 -19.09 -1.69
C TYR A 152 -2.10 -19.95 -1.52
N ALA A 153 -0.94 -19.32 -1.30
CA ALA A 153 0.33 -20.03 -1.14
C ALA A 153 0.29 -21.00 0.04
N ILE A 154 -0.36 -20.62 1.14
CA ILE A 154 -0.53 -21.46 2.33
C ILE A 154 -1.39 -22.68 2.03
N GLN A 155 -2.49 -22.53 1.28
CA GLN A 155 -3.32 -23.66 0.88
C GLN A 155 -2.53 -24.66 0.02
N VAL A 156 -1.73 -24.17 -0.93
CA VAL A 156 -0.88 -25.01 -1.78
C VAL A 156 0.22 -25.71 -0.96
N ILE A 157 0.83 -25.03 0.00
CA ILE A 157 1.81 -25.62 0.91
C ILE A 157 1.14 -26.70 1.78
N GLY A 158 -0.06 -26.43 2.30
CA GLY A 158 -0.85 -27.39 3.07
C GLY A 158 -1.19 -28.64 2.27
N GLN A 159 -1.58 -28.49 1.00
CA GLN A 159 -1.83 -29.61 0.09
C GLN A 159 -0.56 -30.42 -0.16
N ARG A 160 0.58 -29.76 -0.45
CA ARG A 160 1.85 -30.48 -0.67
C ARG A 160 2.29 -31.27 0.57
N ILE A 161 2.04 -30.75 1.77
CA ILE A 161 2.33 -31.45 3.01
C ILE A 161 1.33 -32.61 3.22
N ALA A 162 0.05 -32.43 2.87
CA ALA A 162 -0.96 -33.49 2.88
C ALA A 162 -0.56 -34.66 1.98
N ASP A 163 -0.16 -34.38 0.75
CA ASP A 163 0.23 -35.38 -0.24
C ASP A 163 1.48 -36.15 0.23
N LYS A 164 2.43 -35.46 0.88
CA LYS A 164 3.61 -36.09 1.49
C LYS A 164 3.23 -36.95 2.69
N LEU A 165 2.28 -36.54 3.53
CA LEU A 165 1.82 -37.34 4.67
C LEU A 165 0.98 -38.55 4.25
N GLN A 166 0.19 -38.42 3.18
CA GLN A 166 -0.50 -39.56 2.56
C GLN A 166 0.48 -40.63 2.07
N SER A 167 1.67 -40.24 1.59
CA SER A 167 2.72 -41.19 1.21
C SER A 167 3.27 -42.01 2.40
N PHE A 168 3.01 -41.57 3.64
CA PHE A 168 3.32 -42.30 4.87
C PHE A 168 2.08 -42.97 5.51
N SER A 169 1.00 -43.19 4.74
CA SER A 169 -0.28 -43.79 5.19
C SER A 169 -1.07 -42.96 6.22
N LEU A 170 -0.79 -41.67 6.38
CA LEU A 170 -1.63 -40.75 7.16
C LEU A 170 -2.54 -39.97 6.22
N ASN A 171 -3.79 -40.42 6.08
CA ASN A 171 -4.77 -39.75 5.23
C ASN A 171 -5.31 -38.50 5.93
N VAL A 172 -4.79 -37.36 5.53
CA VAL A 172 -5.01 -36.09 6.22
C VAL A 172 -5.32 -35.01 5.19
N SER A 173 -6.43 -34.28 5.37
CA SER A 173 -6.80 -33.19 4.47
C SER A 173 -5.97 -31.92 4.73
N ALA A 174 -5.66 -31.15 3.67
CA ALA A 174 -4.85 -29.92 3.75
C ALA A 174 -5.36 -28.91 4.80
N ASN A 175 -6.67 -28.75 4.92
CA ASN A 175 -7.32 -27.85 5.89
C ASN A 175 -7.18 -28.31 7.34
N GLN A 176 -6.96 -29.61 7.57
CA GLN A 176 -6.63 -30.14 8.90
C GLN A 176 -5.15 -29.98 9.22
N ILE A 177 -4.29 -29.69 8.21
CA ILE A 177 -2.85 -29.51 8.40
C ILE A 177 -2.52 -28.07 8.66
N ILE A 178 -3.04 -27.17 7.82
CA ILE A 178 -2.70 -25.76 7.86
C ILE A 178 -3.98 -24.94 7.80
N SER A 179 -4.24 -24.20 8.86
CA SER A 179 -5.25 -23.14 8.86
C SER A 179 -4.56 -21.81 8.60
N GLU A 180 -5.18 -20.99 7.76
CA GLU A 180 -4.83 -19.57 7.67
C GLU A 180 -5.01 -18.94 9.07
N ALA A 181 -4.03 -18.16 9.52
CA ALA A 181 -4.07 -17.52 10.83
C ALA A 181 -4.53 -16.06 10.71
N ASP A 182 -4.90 -15.48 11.86
CA ASP A 182 -5.51 -14.15 11.96
C ASP A 182 -4.69 -13.04 11.28
N ALA A 183 -3.37 -13.19 11.14
CA ALA A 183 -2.49 -12.17 10.56
C ALA A 183 -2.86 -11.82 9.10
N ILE A 184 -3.21 -12.80 8.27
CA ILE A 184 -3.52 -12.59 6.86
C ILE A 184 -4.91 -11.97 6.71
N HIS A 185 -5.89 -12.50 7.44
CA HIS A 185 -7.23 -11.94 7.49
C HIS A 185 -7.22 -10.49 7.99
N ASN A 186 -6.49 -10.20 9.07
CA ASN A 186 -6.32 -8.84 9.58
C ASN A 186 -5.66 -7.92 8.55
N ALA A 187 -4.60 -8.39 7.88
CA ALA A 187 -3.93 -7.61 6.84
C ALA A 187 -4.87 -7.26 5.69
N LEU A 188 -5.68 -8.21 5.21
CA LEU A 188 -6.65 -7.97 4.14
C LEU A 188 -7.66 -6.89 4.54
N ILE A 189 -8.27 -7.01 5.72
CA ILE A 189 -9.26 -6.06 6.22
C ILE A 189 -8.65 -4.66 6.35
N LEU A 190 -7.46 -4.56 6.97
CA LEU A 190 -6.78 -3.28 7.19
C LEU A 190 -6.33 -2.62 5.87
N LEU A 191 -5.87 -3.40 4.89
CA LEU A 191 -5.47 -2.88 3.57
C LEU A 191 -6.67 -2.43 2.74
N VAL A 192 -7.78 -3.17 2.75
CA VAL A 192 -9.04 -2.76 2.09
C VAL A 192 -9.56 -1.46 2.71
N CYS A 193 -9.58 -1.37 4.04
CA CYS A 193 -9.97 -0.15 4.74
C CYS A 193 -9.04 1.03 4.38
N SER A 194 -7.73 0.80 4.34
CA SER A 194 -6.74 1.80 3.95
C SER A 194 -6.98 2.32 2.53
N LEU A 195 -7.30 1.42 1.59
CA LEU A 195 -7.65 1.75 0.21
C LEU A 195 -8.93 2.60 0.12
N ALA A 196 -9.99 2.20 0.83
CA ALA A 196 -11.24 2.94 0.87
C ALA A 196 -11.04 4.35 1.43
N LEU A 197 -10.28 4.49 2.52
CA LEU A 197 -9.92 5.78 3.10
C LEU A 197 -9.09 6.62 2.14
N LEU A 198 -8.15 6.03 1.39
CA LEU A 198 -7.38 6.73 0.36
C LEU A 198 -8.28 7.29 -0.73
N ILE A 199 -9.28 6.50 -1.18
CA ILE A 199 -10.31 6.92 -2.14
C ILE A 199 -11.06 8.14 -1.61
N VAL A 200 -11.60 8.05 -0.38
CA VAL A 200 -12.29 9.17 0.29
C VAL A 200 -11.37 10.40 0.40
N SER A 201 -10.08 10.20 0.67
CA SER A 201 -9.11 11.29 0.78
C SER A 201 -8.90 12.07 -0.53
N PHE A 202 -9.22 11.49 -1.70
CA PHE A 202 -9.16 12.19 -2.99
C PHE A 202 -10.31 13.20 -3.15
N PHE A 203 -11.48 12.95 -2.57
CA PHE A 203 -12.63 13.86 -2.63
C PHE A 203 -12.37 15.16 -1.86
N PHE A 204 -11.63 15.08 -0.75
CA PHE A 204 -11.26 16.24 0.07
C PHE A 204 -10.07 17.04 -0.49
N ARG A 205 -9.85 16.99 -1.81
CA ARG A 205 -8.78 17.71 -2.50
C ARG A 205 -8.87 19.21 -2.19
N ASN A 206 -7.71 19.79 -1.91
CA ASN A 206 -7.53 21.22 -1.66
C ASN A 206 -8.12 22.05 -2.83
N ARG A 207 -9.35 22.55 -2.67
CA ARG A 207 -10.02 23.40 -3.66
C ARG A 207 -9.38 24.78 -3.62
N LYS A 208 -9.03 25.33 -4.78
CA LYS A 208 -8.77 26.77 -4.89
C LYS A 208 -10.11 27.46 -4.58
N THR A 209 -10.19 28.17 -3.46
CA THR A 209 -11.34 29.03 -3.19
C THR A 209 -11.31 30.19 -4.19
N ASN A 210 -12.03 30.06 -5.29
CA ASN A 210 -12.39 31.20 -6.12
C ASN A 210 -13.46 31.96 -5.34
N HIS A 211 -13.07 32.89 -4.47
CA HIS A 211 -14.04 33.82 -3.92
C HIS A 211 -14.62 34.64 -5.09
N PRO A 212 -15.95 34.64 -5.31
CA PRO A 212 -16.55 35.59 -6.23
C PRO A 212 -16.35 36.98 -5.64
N LYS A 213 -15.81 37.90 -6.45
CA LYS A 213 -15.81 39.32 -6.09
C LYS A 213 -17.26 39.78 -6.07
N ILE A 214 -17.76 40.16 -4.90
CA ILE A 214 -18.94 41.03 -4.83
C ILE A 214 -18.50 42.34 -5.49
N LYS A 215 -19.16 42.68 -6.59
CA LYS A 215 -18.92 43.90 -7.37
C LYS A 215 -19.49 45.10 -6.63
#